data_AF-C3YMZ9-F1
#
_entry.id   AF-C3YMZ9-F1
#
_cell.length_a   1.000
_cell.length_b   1.000
_cell.length_c   1.000
_cell.angle_alpha   90.00
_cell.angle_beta   90.00
_cell.angle_gamma   90.00
#
_symmetry.space_group_name_H-M   'P 1'
#
loop_
_entity.id
_entity.type
_entity.pdbx_description
1 polymer ?
#
loop_
_entity_poly.entity_id
_entity_poly.type
_entity_poly.pdbx_seq_one_letter_code
_entity_poly.pdbx_strand_id
1 'polypeptide(L)'
;MTGPKYVEKRNAIRETWFTYGDDVLQRFVIGTGALDADEKAELEQENEENGDLLLLPDLQDSYDVLPRKLLLMYKWLNENVDFKYILKADDDTFARIDLIQEELKGKSKERLYWGFFNGRARVKRRGPWQEGEWVLCDYYLPYALGGGYVLSADLVQFVAQNIEWLKMYHSEDVSLGTWLAPLEVKREHDPRFDTEYKSRGCSNQYLVTHKQSEDQMREKHHQLQSSGRLCHTEVQYRMSYTYDWSGPPSKCCTRKEGVP
;
A
#
# COMPACT_ATOMS: atom_id res chain seq x y z
N MET A 1 2.45 6.20 -1.45
CA MET A 1 1.95 7.21 -2.40
C MET A 1 1.39 8.37 -1.60
N THR A 2 1.68 9.61 -2.00
CA THR A 2 1.24 10.82 -1.30
C THR A 2 0.86 11.92 -2.29
N GLY A 3 0.26 13.01 -1.84
CA GLY A 3 -0.15 14.14 -2.66
C GLY A 3 0.79 15.34 -2.48
N PRO A 4 0.77 16.29 -3.42
CA PRO A 4 1.67 17.45 -3.41
C PRO A 4 1.60 18.23 -2.08
N LYS A 5 0.40 18.45 -1.57
CA LYS A 5 0.12 19.26 -0.37
C LYS A 5 0.35 18.55 0.97
N TYR A 6 0.76 17.28 0.95
CA TYR A 6 0.90 16.46 2.17
C TYR A 6 2.34 16.42 2.70
N VAL A 7 3.00 17.58 2.76
CA VAL A 7 4.37 17.72 3.28
C VAL A 7 4.48 17.19 4.71
N GLU A 8 3.52 17.53 5.58
CA GLU A 8 3.56 17.09 6.99
C GLU A 8 3.44 15.56 7.14
N LYS A 9 2.65 14.90 6.29
CA LYS A 9 2.62 13.43 6.23
C LYS A 9 3.96 12.84 5.81
N ARG A 10 4.59 13.43 4.79
CA ARG A 10 5.92 12.99 4.34
C ARG A 10 6.96 13.16 5.44
N ASN A 11 6.94 14.30 6.15
CA ASN A 11 7.83 14.56 7.28
C ASN A 11 7.62 13.56 8.42
N ALA A 12 6.37 13.30 8.80
CA ALA A 12 6.06 12.30 9.81
C ALA A 12 6.58 10.91 9.41
N ILE A 13 6.46 10.53 8.14
CA ILE A 13 7.01 9.27 7.62
C ILE A 13 8.55 9.28 7.69
N ARG A 14 9.22 10.35 7.24
CA ARG A 14 10.69 10.53 7.31
C ARG A 14 11.23 10.42 8.73
N GLU A 15 10.55 11.05 9.69
CA GLU A 15 10.91 11.06 11.10
C GLU A 15 10.70 9.71 11.80
N THR A 16 9.97 8.77 11.18
CA THR A 16 9.51 7.56 11.86
C THR A 16 9.94 6.26 11.20
N TRP A 17 9.43 5.93 10.02
CA TRP A 17 9.62 4.61 9.41
C TRP A 17 10.26 4.63 8.03
N PHE A 18 10.51 5.81 7.46
CA PHE A 18 11.37 5.98 6.28
C PHE A 18 12.84 5.78 6.70
N THR A 19 13.22 4.51 6.83
CA THR A 19 14.54 4.07 7.31
C THR A 19 15.56 4.06 6.19
N TYR A 20 16.61 4.87 6.28
CA TYR A 20 17.70 4.84 5.32
C TYR A 20 18.62 3.64 5.59
N GLY A 21 18.97 2.89 4.54
CA GLY A 21 19.91 1.77 4.59
C GLY A 21 20.25 1.27 3.19
N ASP A 22 21.41 0.63 3.03
CA ASP A 22 21.97 0.26 1.72
C ASP A 22 21.04 -0.65 0.87
N ASP A 23 20.16 -1.40 1.53
CA ASP A 23 19.24 -2.36 0.90
C ASP A 23 17.81 -1.83 0.67
N VAL A 24 17.52 -0.56 0.99
CA VAL A 24 16.16 0.01 0.89
C VAL A 24 16.16 1.34 0.13
N LEU A 25 15.51 1.34 -1.03
CA LEU A 25 15.20 2.56 -1.77
C LEU A 25 13.82 3.08 -1.37
N GLN A 26 13.74 4.36 -1.02
CA GLN A 26 12.50 4.98 -0.55
C GLN A 26 12.12 6.16 -1.43
N ARG A 27 10.84 6.20 -1.83
CA ARG A 27 10.31 7.25 -2.70
C ARG A 27 8.89 7.64 -2.31
N PHE A 28 8.65 8.95 -2.20
CA PHE A 28 7.31 9.51 -2.19
C PHE A 28 6.86 9.78 -3.63
N VAL A 29 5.83 9.06 -4.08
CA VAL A 29 5.30 9.23 -5.43
C VAL A 29 4.23 10.33 -5.45
N ILE A 30 4.42 11.34 -6.30
CA ILE A 30 3.59 12.56 -6.37
C ILE A 30 3.29 12.89 -7.84
N GLY A 31 2.04 13.17 -8.17
CA GLY A 31 1.62 13.71 -9.46
C GLY A 31 1.74 15.24 -9.47
N THR A 32 2.43 15.80 -10.47
CA THR A 32 2.75 17.24 -10.53
C THR A 32 2.15 17.96 -11.74
N GLY A 33 1.32 17.29 -12.53
CA GLY A 33 0.86 17.80 -13.84
C GLY A 33 -0.10 18.97 -13.82
N ALA A 34 -0.74 19.27 -12.68
CA ALA A 34 -1.65 20.41 -12.54
C ALA A 34 -1.19 21.44 -11.49
N LEU A 35 0.06 21.32 -11.03
CA LEU A 35 0.61 22.25 -10.04
C LEU A 35 0.96 23.58 -10.69
N ASP A 36 0.70 24.67 -9.99
CA ASP A 36 1.18 26.00 -10.37
C ASP A 36 2.70 26.14 -10.13
N ALA A 37 3.26 27.30 -10.47
CA ALA A 37 4.70 27.53 -10.39
C ALA A 37 5.21 27.52 -8.94
N ASP A 38 4.41 28.02 -7.99
CA ASP A 38 4.78 28.11 -6.59
C ASP A 38 4.72 26.71 -5.96
N GLU A 39 3.65 25.96 -6.22
CA GLU A 39 3.50 24.57 -5.76
C GLU A 39 4.62 23.65 -6.32
N LYS A 40 5.09 23.89 -7.54
CA LYS A 40 6.23 23.16 -8.11
C LYS A 40 7.53 23.55 -7.43
N ALA A 41 7.77 24.85 -7.23
CA ALA A 41 8.98 25.33 -6.57
C ALA A 41 9.11 24.78 -5.13
N GLU A 42 8.01 24.70 -4.38
CA GLU A 42 7.99 24.10 -3.04
C GLU A 42 8.39 22.61 -3.05
N LEU A 43 7.86 21.83 -4.01
CA LEU A 43 8.24 20.41 -4.16
C LEU A 43 9.67 20.22 -4.66
N GLU A 44 10.13 21.09 -5.56
CA GLU A 44 11.51 21.09 -6.03
C GLU A 44 12.47 21.35 -4.88
N GLN A 45 12.20 22.37 -4.05
CA GLN A 45 12.96 22.65 -2.84
C GLN A 45 12.95 21.45 -1.87
N GLU A 46 11.79 20.86 -1.60
CA GLU A 46 11.71 19.67 -0.75
C GLU A 46 12.55 18.52 -1.31
N ASN A 47 12.54 18.32 -2.62
CA ASN A 47 13.30 17.25 -3.28
C ASN A 47 14.81 17.53 -3.29
N GLU A 48 15.23 18.80 -3.40
CA GLU A 48 16.64 19.20 -3.27
C GLU A 48 17.18 18.88 -1.88
N GLU A 49 16.36 19.07 -0.85
CA GLU A 49 16.73 18.78 0.54
C GLU A 49 16.73 17.28 0.86
N ASN A 50 15.74 16.52 0.38
CA ASN A 50 15.52 15.13 0.82
C ASN A 50 15.89 14.06 -0.23
N GLY A 51 15.89 14.39 -1.52
CA GLY A 51 16.26 13.47 -2.60
C GLY A 51 15.37 12.23 -2.75
N ASP A 52 14.15 12.27 -2.20
CA ASP A 52 13.28 11.11 -2.04
C ASP A 52 11.93 11.25 -2.76
N LEU A 53 11.74 12.26 -3.61
CA LEU A 53 10.50 12.43 -4.37
C LEU A 53 10.60 11.75 -5.75
N LEU A 54 9.58 10.96 -6.10
CA LEU A 54 9.31 10.53 -7.47
C LEU A 54 8.17 11.39 -8.02
N LEU A 55 8.52 12.40 -8.80
CA LEU A 55 7.58 13.34 -9.40
C LEU A 55 7.09 12.82 -10.75
N LEU A 56 5.76 12.84 -10.95
CA LEU A 56 5.10 12.39 -12.17
C LEU A 56 4.48 13.61 -12.89
N PRO A 57 5.22 14.25 -13.81
CA PRO A 57 4.83 15.52 -14.43
C PRO A 57 3.58 15.42 -15.32
N ASP A 58 3.28 14.25 -15.86
CA ASP A 58 2.12 14.05 -16.74
C ASP A 58 0.86 13.61 -15.96
N LEU A 59 0.90 13.63 -14.62
CA LEU A 59 -0.19 13.17 -13.77
C LEU A 59 -0.69 14.30 -12.87
N GLN A 60 -1.95 14.68 -13.01
CA GLN A 60 -2.65 15.50 -12.03
C GLN A 60 -3.13 14.64 -10.87
N ASP A 61 -2.65 14.89 -9.65
CA ASP A 61 -3.02 14.10 -8.48
C ASP A 61 -4.49 14.28 -8.09
N SER A 62 -5.20 13.15 -8.01
CA SER A 62 -6.55 13.03 -7.45
C SER A 62 -6.78 11.58 -7.03
N TYR A 63 -7.82 11.33 -6.23
CA TYR A 63 -8.15 9.97 -5.84
C TYR A 63 -8.44 9.07 -7.06
N ASP A 64 -9.18 9.60 -8.04
CA ASP A 64 -9.68 8.85 -9.18
C ASP A 64 -8.56 8.37 -10.12
N VAL A 65 -7.37 8.96 -10.01
CA VAL A 65 -6.19 8.60 -10.82
C VAL A 65 -5.15 7.79 -10.05
N LEU A 66 -5.41 7.37 -8.81
CA LEU A 66 -4.51 6.50 -8.05
C LEU A 66 -4.09 5.22 -8.80
N PRO A 67 -4.96 4.52 -9.56
CA PRO A 67 -4.52 3.39 -10.38
C PRO A 67 -3.49 3.81 -11.43
N ARG A 68 -3.68 4.96 -12.10
CA ARG A 68 -2.72 5.48 -13.07
C ARG A 68 -1.40 5.86 -12.41
N LYS A 69 -1.46 6.44 -11.20
CA LYS A 69 -0.28 6.73 -10.38
C LYS A 69 0.52 5.48 -10.05
N LEU A 70 -0.16 4.40 -9.66
CA LEU A 70 0.47 3.11 -9.40
C LEU A 70 1.18 2.57 -10.64
N LEU A 71 0.53 2.65 -11.81
CA LEU A 71 1.12 2.20 -13.08
C LEU A 71 2.37 2.99 -13.44
N LEU A 72 2.34 4.32 -13.31
CA LEU A 72 3.50 5.17 -13.58
C LEU A 72 4.64 4.91 -12.60
N MET A 73 4.34 4.67 -11.32
CA MET A 73 5.32 4.24 -10.33
C MET A 73 5.96 2.90 -10.71
N TYR A 74 5.17 1.90 -11.11
CA TYR A 74 5.68 0.60 -11.53
C TYR A 74 6.51 0.67 -12.81
N LYS A 75 6.09 1.50 -13.78
CA LYS A 75 6.87 1.77 -14.98
C LYS A 75 8.25 2.35 -14.62
N TRP A 76 8.27 3.39 -13.80
CA TRP A 76 9.53 4.00 -13.36
C TRP A 76 10.42 3.01 -12.62
N LEU A 77 9.88 2.22 -11.69
CA LEU A 77 10.64 1.20 -10.97
C LEU A 77 11.24 0.16 -11.90
N ASN A 78 10.45 -0.37 -12.83
CA ASN A 78 10.91 -1.35 -13.81
C ASN A 78 12.02 -0.82 -14.73
N GLU A 79 12.03 0.48 -15.03
CA GLU A 79 13.00 1.09 -15.93
C GLU A 79 14.27 1.59 -15.21
N ASN A 80 14.19 1.89 -13.91
CA ASN A 80 15.24 2.65 -13.21
C ASN A 80 15.82 1.97 -11.98
N VAL A 81 15.23 0.88 -11.49
CA VAL A 81 15.63 0.26 -10.22
C VAL A 81 15.73 -1.26 -10.37
N ASP A 82 16.85 -1.83 -9.93
CA ASP A 82 16.98 -3.27 -9.72
C ASP A 82 16.57 -3.60 -8.27
N PHE A 83 15.41 -4.23 -8.10
CA PHE A 83 14.84 -4.56 -6.79
C PHE A 83 14.24 -5.96 -6.78
N LYS A 84 14.06 -6.52 -5.57
CA LYS A 84 13.43 -7.83 -5.37
C LYS A 84 11.97 -7.71 -4.94
N TYR A 85 11.67 -6.70 -4.13
CA TYR A 85 10.37 -6.45 -3.53
C TYR A 85 10.06 -4.96 -3.53
N ILE A 86 8.78 -4.62 -3.65
CA ILE A 86 8.26 -3.29 -3.36
C ILE A 86 7.26 -3.40 -2.22
N LEU A 87 7.41 -2.57 -1.18
CA LEU A 87 6.31 -2.24 -0.27
C LEU A 87 5.62 -0.99 -0.82
N LYS A 88 4.38 -1.15 -1.29
CA LYS A 88 3.50 -0.01 -1.54
C LYS A 88 2.80 0.31 -0.22
N ALA A 89 2.87 1.56 0.21
CA ALA A 89 2.12 2.07 1.36
C ALA A 89 1.44 3.41 1.05
N ASP A 90 0.35 3.72 1.74
CA ASP A 90 -0.32 5.03 1.68
C ASP A 90 0.34 6.02 2.67
N ASP A 91 0.12 7.32 2.49
CA ASP A 91 0.75 8.35 3.32
C ASP A 91 0.13 8.53 4.72
N ASP A 92 -0.92 7.77 5.02
CA ASP A 92 -1.53 7.61 6.34
C ASP A 92 -1.31 6.19 6.88
N THR A 93 -0.13 5.61 6.59
CA THR A 93 0.28 4.27 7.04
C THR A 93 1.56 4.34 7.87
N PHE A 94 1.65 3.49 8.89
CA PHE A 94 2.88 3.22 9.64
C PHE A 94 3.35 1.79 9.36
N ALA A 95 4.60 1.62 8.95
CA ALA A 95 5.18 0.32 8.58
C ALA A 95 6.41 -0.03 9.42
N ARG A 96 6.51 -1.28 9.84
CA ARG A 96 7.67 -1.85 10.54
C ARG A 96 8.65 -2.43 9.53
N ILE A 97 9.42 -1.55 8.87
CA ILE A 97 10.35 -1.94 7.80
C ILE A 97 11.36 -2.97 8.29
N ASP A 98 11.83 -2.85 9.53
CA ASP A 98 12.71 -3.80 10.22
C ASP A 98 12.15 -5.23 10.21
N LEU A 99 10.87 -5.38 10.59
CA LEU A 99 10.21 -6.69 10.63
C LEU A 99 9.87 -7.19 9.22
N ILE A 100 9.42 -6.30 8.33
CA ILE A 100 9.11 -6.65 6.94
C ILE A 100 10.35 -7.18 6.23
N GLN A 101 11.52 -6.56 6.40
CA GLN A 101 12.78 -7.03 5.82
C GLN A 101 13.18 -8.41 6.35
N GLU A 102 13.02 -8.66 7.65
CA GLU A 102 13.31 -9.97 8.25
C GLU A 102 12.41 -11.07 7.66
N GLU A 103 11.11 -10.82 7.58
CA GLU A 103 10.13 -11.75 6.99
C GLU A 103 10.44 -12.03 5.52
N LEU A 104 10.87 -11.02 4.75
CA LEU A 104 11.19 -11.17 3.33
C LEU A 104 12.38 -12.11 3.06
N LYS A 105 13.27 -12.34 4.03
CA LYS A 105 14.38 -13.32 3.89
C LYS A 105 13.87 -14.73 3.65
N GLY A 106 12.70 -15.08 4.18
CA GLY A 106 12.06 -16.39 4.04
C GLY A 106 10.99 -16.48 2.94
N LYS A 107 10.68 -15.37 2.26
CA LYS A 107 9.59 -15.32 1.27
C LYS A 107 10.06 -15.60 -0.15
N SER A 108 9.10 -15.97 -1.00
CA SER A 108 9.34 -16.16 -2.45
C SER A 108 9.83 -14.84 -3.07
N LYS A 109 10.87 -14.88 -3.91
CA LYS A 109 11.33 -13.71 -4.69
C LYS A 109 10.56 -13.52 -5.99
N GLU A 110 9.71 -14.48 -6.32
CA GLU A 110 8.91 -14.51 -7.55
C GLU A 110 7.44 -14.67 -7.19
N ARG A 111 6.59 -13.98 -7.97
CA ARG A 111 5.13 -14.07 -7.94
C ARG A 111 4.51 -13.83 -6.56
N LEU A 112 5.20 -13.14 -5.66
CA LEU A 112 4.73 -12.84 -4.30
C LEU A 112 3.77 -11.66 -4.33
N TYR A 113 2.57 -11.84 -3.78
CA TYR A 113 1.66 -10.75 -3.42
C TYR A 113 1.24 -10.94 -1.96
N TRP A 114 1.85 -10.18 -1.06
CA TRP A 114 1.72 -10.33 0.38
C TRP A 114 1.01 -9.12 1.00
N GLY A 115 -0.03 -9.38 1.79
CA GLY A 115 -0.79 -8.32 2.44
C GLY A 115 -2.12 -8.84 2.99
N PHE A 116 -3.05 -7.92 3.28
CA PHE A 116 -4.34 -8.28 3.86
C PHE A 116 -5.43 -8.42 2.79
N PHE A 117 -5.65 -9.65 2.32
CA PHE A 117 -6.62 -9.92 1.24
C PHE A 117 -8.10 -9.81 1.62
N ASN A 118 -8.92 -9.37 0.67
CA ASN A 118 -10.38 -9.38 0.74
C ASN A 118 -10.98 -9.90 -0.58
N GLY A 119 -11.87 -10.87 -0.50
CA GLY A 119 -12.60 -11.45 -1.64
C GLY A 119 -14.12 -11.30 -1.53
N ARG A 120 -14.63 -10.71 -0.42
CA ARG A 120 -16.07 -10.58 -0.14
C ARG A 120 -16.62 -9.18 -0.39
N ALA A 121 -15.80 -8.27 -0.91
CA ALA A 121 -16.22 -6.91 -1.23
C ALA A 121 -17.17 -6.93 -2.44
N ARG A 122 -18.41 -6.49 -2.23
CA ARG A 122 -19.36 -6.27 -3.33
C ARG A 122 -19.01 -5.00 -4.09
N VAL A 123 -19.19 -5.07 -5.39
CA VAL A 123 -19.00 -3.94 -6.31
C VAL A 123 -19.94 -2.81 -5.90
N LYS A 124 -19.38 -1.61 -5.70
CA LYS A 124 -20.17 -0.43 -5.39
C LYS A 124 -20.84 0.07 -6.65
N ARG A 125 -22.17 0.10 -6.69
CA ARG A 125 -22.95 0.56 -7.86
C ARG A 125 -23.43 2.01 -7.75
N ARG A 126 -23.20 2.67 -6.61
CA ARG A 126 -23.63 4.04 -6.30
C ARG A 126 -22.66 4.68 -5.30
N GLY A 127 -22.67 6.01 -5.26
CA GLY A 127 -21.88 6.81 -4.33
C GLY A 127 -20.50 7.18 -4.89
N PRO A 128 -19.66 7.86 -4.09
CA PRO A 128 -18.37 8.38 -4.54
C PRO A 128 -17.37 7.28 -4.94
N TRP A 129 -17.59 6.04 -4.51
CA TRP A 129 -16.75 4.89 -4.80
C TRP A 129 -17.36 3.95 -5.85
N GLN A 130 -18.28 4.44 -6.68
CA GLN A 130 -18.99 3.59 -7.63
C GLN A 130 -18.07 3.08 -8.74
N GLU A 131 -18.21 1.81 -9.09
CA GLU A 131 -17.49 1.16 -10.18
C GLU A 131 -18.50 0.74 -11.27
N GLY A 132 -19.02 1.74 -11.99
CA GLY A 132 -20.08 1.54 -12.99
C GLY A 132 -19.67 0.60 -14.12
N GLU A 133 -18.40 0.70 -14.53
CA GLU A 133 -17.78 -0.04 -15.63
C GLU A 133 -17.36 -1.47 -15.27
N TRP A 134 -17.62 -1.92 -14.04
CA TRP A 134 -17.30 -3.27 -13.59
C TRP A 134 -18.31 -4.30 -14.11
N VAL A 135 -17.81 -5.19 -14.97
CA VAL A 135 -18.59 -6.23 -15.65
C VAL A 135 -18.13 -7.66 -15.32
N LEU A 136 -17.07 -7.82 -14.51
CA LEU A 136 -16.45 -9.14 -14.29
C LEU A 136 -17.28 -10.04 -13.37
N CYS A 137 -17.91 -9.46 -12.34
CA CYS A 137 -18.65 -10.21 -11.30
C CYS A 137 -19.53 -9.26 -10.46
N ASP A 138 -20.32 -9.79 -9.52
CA ASP A 138 -21.02 -9.03 -8.48
C ASP A 138 -20.11 -8.66 -7.29
N TYR A 139 -18.96 -9.34 -7.16
CA TYR A 139 -17.87 -9.05 -6.23
C TYR A 139 -16.64 -8.51 -6.97
N TYR A 140 -15.79 -7.77 -6.27
CA TYR A 140 -14.43 -7.51 -6.76
C TYR A 140 -13.62 -8.81 -6.74
N LEU A 141 -12.68 -8.96 -7.67
CA LEU A 141 -11.72 -10.07 -7.65
C LEU A 141 -10.79 -9.95 -6.42
N PRO A 142 -10.25 -11.05 -5.87
CA PRO A 142 -9.40 -11.02 -4.68
C PRO A 142 -8.24 -10.02 -4.79
N TYR A 143 -8.15 -9.11 -3.83
CA TYR A 143 -7.14 -8.06 -3.77
C TYR A 143 -6.65 -7.87 -2.33
N ALA A 144 -5.40 -7.45 -2.15
CA ALA A 144 -4.94 -6.94 -0.87
C ALA A 144 -5.58 -5.56 -0.65
N LEU A 145 -6.18 -5.33 0.52
CA LEU A 145 -6.70 -4.00 0.86
C LEU A 145 -5.57 -2.97 0.82
N GLY A 146 -5.91 -1.71 0.49
CA GLY A 146 -5.02 -0.54 0.49
C GLY A 146 -4.27 -0.30 1.80
N GLY A 147 -3.67 0.87 2.04
CA GLY A 147 -2.82 1.11 3.22
C GLY A 147 -1.42 0.50 3.09
N GLY A 148 -1.31 -0.80 2.76
CA GLY A 148 -0.04 -1.33 2.28
C GLY A 148 -0.01 -2.81 1.95
N TYR A 149 0.86 -3.17 1.01
CA TYR A 149 1.10 -4.54 0.55
C TYR A 149 2.49 -4.66 -0.10
N VAL A 150 3.01 -5.89 -0.17
CA VAL A 150 4.29 -6.20 -0.81
C VAL A 150 4.08 -6.99 -2.09
N LEU A 151 4.79 -6.61 -3.15
CA LEU A 151 4.89 -7.38 -4.40
C LEU A 151 6.35 -7.75 -4.67
N SER A 152 6.56 -8.90 -5.32
CA SER A 152 7.84 -9.20 -5.97
C SER A 152 8.01 -8.42 -7.28
N ALA A 153 9.26 -8.22 -7.67
CA ALA A 153 9.62 -7.40 -8.84
C ALA A 153 9.05 -7.91 -10.17
N ASP A 154 8.91 -9.23 -10.35
CA ASP A 154 8.34 -9.83 -11.55
C ASP A 154 6.86 -9.48 -11.77
N LEU A 155 6.07 -9.35 -10.69
CA LEU A 155 4.69 -8.88 -10.79
C LEU A 155 4.62 -7.40 -11.15
N VAL A 156 5.52 -6.58 -10.59
CA VAL A 156 5.65 -5.16 -10.93
C VAL A 156 6.02 -5.00 -12.40
N GLN A 157 7.01 -5.76 -12.87
CA GLN A 157 7.45 -5.79 -14.26
C GLN A 157 6.31 -6.19 -15.21
N PHE A 158 5.54 -7.24 -14.87
CA PHE A 158 4.39 -7.64 -15.68
C PHE A 158 3.40 -6.50 -15.84
N VAL A 159 3.02 -5.84 -14.75
CA VAL A 159 2.07 -4.72 -14.79
C VAL A 159 2.63 -3.54 -15.60
N ALA A 160 3.89 -3.18 -15.37
CA ALA A 160 4.58 -2.09 -16.09
C ALA A 160 4.64 -2.33 -17.60
N GLN A 161 4.95 -3.55 -18.03
CA GLN A 161 5.10 -3.91 -19.45
C GLN A 161 3.75 -4.05 -20.18
N ASN A 162 2.65 -4.23 -19.46
CA ASN A 162 1.33 -4.47 -20.05
C ASN A 162 0.34 -3.31 -19.85
N ILE A 163 0.82 -2.14 -19.42
CA ILE A 163 0.00 -0.97 -19.04
C ILE A 163 -1.13 -0.64 -20.02
N GLU A 164 -0.89 -0.73 -21.33
CA GLU A 164 -1.87 -0.40 -22.39
C GLU A 164 -3.03 -1.40 -22.50
N TRP A 165 -2.90 -2.59 -21.92
CA TRP A 165 -3.92 -3.65 -21.93
C TRP A 165 -4.75 -3.67 -20.64
N LEU A 166 -4.33 -2.94 -19.62
CA LEU A 166 -4.91 -3.02 -18.28
C LEU A 166 -6.11 -2.07 -18.15
N LYS A 167 -7.30 -2.63 -17.91
CA LYS A 167 -8.47 -1.82 -17.57
C LYS A 167 -8.29 -1.19 -16.19
N MET A 168 -8.33 0.14 -16.12
CA MET A 168 -8.32 0.88 -14.85
C MET A 168 -9.72 0.87 -14.23
N TYR A 169 -9.77 0.66 -12.92
CA TYR A 169 -10.95 0.81 -12.07
C TYR A 169 -10.71 1.94 -11.08
N HIS A 170 -11.75 2.51 -10.49
CA HIS A 170 -11.68 3.66 -9.59
C HIS A 170 -10.74 3.42 -8.40
N SER A 171 -10.78 2.22 -7.83
CA SER A 171 -9.89 1.82 -6.73
C SER A 171 -8.59 1.19 -7.26
N GLU A 172 -7.47 1.69 -6.75
CA GLU A 172 -6.13 1.22 -7.12
C GLU A 172 -5.86 -0.22 -6.68
N ASP A 173 -6.27 -0.58 -5.47
CA ASP A 173 -6.11 -1.92 -4.90
C ASP A 173 -6.99 -2.96 -5.61
N VAL A 174 -8.23 -2.61 -5.99
CA VAL A 174 -9.08 -3.43 -6.86
C VAL A 174 -8.47 -3.57 -8.26
N SER A 175 -7.93 -2.49 -8.81
CA SER A 175 -7.28 -2.50 -10.11
C SER A 175 -6.11 -3.48 -10.13
N LEU A 176 -5.19 -3.37 -9.17
CA LEU A 176 -4.05 -4.28 -9.05
C LEU A 176 -4.49 -5.74 -8.89
N GLY A 177 -5.46 -6.01 -8.00
CA GLY A 177 -6.01 -7.36 -7.83
C GLY A 177 -6.57 -7.95 -9.12
N THR A 178 -7.19 -7.11 -9.95
CA THR A 178 -7.75 -7.50 -11.24
C THR A 178 -6.66 -7.75 -12.29
N TRP A 179 -5.65 -6.88 -12.38
CA TRP A 179 -4.54 -7.04 -13.33
C TRP A 179 -3.72 -8.30 -13.09
N LEU A 180 -3.60 -8.71 -11.82
CA LEU A 180 -2.88 -9.90 -11.40
C LEU A 180 -3.75 -11.17 -11.35
N ALA A 181 -5.07 -11.05 -11.59
CA ALA A 181 -6.00 -12.18 -11.51
C ALA A 181 -5.69 -13.34 -12.48
N PRO A 182 -5.26 -13.08 -13.74
CA PRO A 182 -4.95 -14.15 -14.70
C PRO A 182 -3.63 -14.88 -14.43
N LEU A 183 -2.79 -14.38 -13.51
CA LEU A 183 -1.46 -14.90 -13.25
C LEU A 183 -1.44 -15.93 -12.12
N GLU A 184 -0.45 -16.82 -12.16
CA GLU A 184 -0.13 -17.76 -11.08
C GLU A 184 0.56 -17.06 -9.88
N VAL A 185 -0.17 -16.17 -9.21
CA VAL A 185 0.34 -15.39 -8.08
C VAL A 185 0.29 -16.17 -6.76
N LYS A 186 1.39 -16.15 -6.02
CA LYS A 186 1.45 -16.56 -4.61
C LYS A 186 0.87 -15.46 -3.73
N ARG A 187 -0.45 -15.53 -3.53
CA ARG A 187 -1.17 -14.61 -2.64
C ARG A 187 -0.99 -15.05 -1.20
N GLU A 188 -0.23 -14.29 -0.42
CA GLU A 188 0.00 -14.55 1.00
C GLU A 188 -0.86 -13.59 1.83
N HIS A 189 -1.91 -14.13 2.43
CA HIS A 189 -2.73 -13.37 3.37
C HIS A 189 -2.06 -13.29 4.74
N ASP A 190 -1.90 -12.08 5.26
CA ASP A 190 -1.26 -11.87 6.56
C ASP A 190 -2.06 -10.90 7.44
N PRO A 191 -2.68 -11.40 8.54
CA PRO A 191 -3.38 -10.60 9.52
C PRO A 191 -2.54 -9.51 10.18
N ARG A 192 -1.21 -9.51 10.07
CA ARG A 192 -0.35 -8.47 10.62
C ARG A 192 -0.35 -7.18 9.80
N PHE A 193 -0.95 -7.18 8.61
CA PHE A 193 -1.24 -5.99 7.82
C PHE A 193 -2.60 -5.40 8.24
N ASP A 194 -2.62 -4.55 9.27
CA ASP A 194 -3.82 -3.83 9.75
C ASP A 194 -4.21 -2.69 8.84
N THR A 195 -4.79 -3.06 7.69
CA THR A 195 -5.10 -2.12 6.60
C THR A 195 -6.58 -1.96 6.29
N GLU A 196 -7.46 -2.54 7.11
CA GLU A 196 -8.89 -2.29 6.98
C GLU A 196 -9.26 -0.82 7.25
N TYR A 197 -10.46 -0.40 6.82
CA TYR A 197 -10.97 0.96 7.08
C TYR A 197 -11.11 1.31 8.57
N LYS A 198 -11.16 0.30 9.44
CA LYS A 198 -11.15 0.44 10.89
C LYS A 198 -10.06 -0.46 11.42
N SER A 199 -9.09 0.13 12.12
CA SER A 199 -8.00 -0.60 12.77
C SER A 199 -8.56 -1.71 13.67
N ARG A 200 -7.89 -2.86 13.64
CA ARG A 200 -8.23 -4.01 14.49
C ARG A 200 -7.66 -3.86 15.89
N GLY A 201 -6.80 -2.89 16.14
CA GLY A 201 -6.27 -2.64 17.47
C GLY A 201 -4.84 -2.11 17.45
N CYS A 202 -4.07 -2.51 18.46
CA CYS A 202 -2.64 -2.27 18.47
C CYS A 202 -1.95 -3.51 19.03
N SER A 203 -1.12 -4.12 18.19
CA SER A 203 -0.31 -5.30 18.48
C SER A 203 1.12 -5.01 18.12
N ASN A 204 2.06 -5.44 18.96
CA ASN A 204 3.47 -5.42 18.61
C ASN A 204 3.81 -6.23 17.36
N GLN A 205 2.95 -7.18 16.98
CA GLN A 205 3.15 -8.02 15.81
C GLN A 205 2.74 -7.36 14.50
N TYR A 206 2.06 -6.20 14.54
CA TYR A 206 1.65 -5.55 13.30
C TYR A 206 2.84 -5.07 12.48
N LEU A 207 2.84 -5.46 11.21
CA LEU A 207 3.83 -5.08 10.20
C LEU A 207 3.44 -3.76 9.54
N VAL A 208 2.14 -3.57 9.30
CA VAL A 208 1.57 -2.38 8.69
C VAL A 208 0.33 -1.99 9.50
N THR A 209 0.19 -0.72 9.85
CA THR A 209 -1.02 -0.19 10.48
C THR A 209 -1.55 1.02 9.72
N HIS A 210 -2.83 1.00 9.36
CA HIS A 210 -3.54 2.03 8.62
C HIS A 210 -4.98 2.14 9.15
N LYS A 211 -5.58 3.33 9.25
CA LYS A 211 -5.01 4.67 9.00
C LYS A 211 -4.32 5.21 10.24
N GLN A 212 -3.24 5.97 10.05
CA GLN A 212 -2.49 6.66 11.10
C GLN A 212 -2.40 8.15 10.73
N SER A 213 -2.71 9.03 11.69
CA SER A 213 -2.29 10.43 11.61
C SER A 213 -0.79 10.56 11.84
N GLU A 214 -0.27 11.73 11.52
CA GLU A 214 1.14 12.10 11.67
C GLU A 214 1.58 11.95 13.14
N ASP A 215 0.78 12.44 14.09
CA ASP A 215 1.02 12.25 15.53
C ASP A 215 0.98 10.77 15.95
N GLN A 216 0.06 9.98 15.38
CA GLN A 216 -0.02 8.55 15.70
C GLN A 216 1.21 7.79 15.19
N MET A 217 1.77 8.16 14.03
CA MET A 217 3.02 7.59 13.54
C MET A 217 4.18 7.91 14.47
N ARG A 218 4.31 9.18 14.89
CA ARG A 218 5.37 9.63 15.80
C ARG A 218 5.28 8.97 17.17
N GLU A 219 4.07 8.88 17.73
CA GLU A 219 3.85 8.22 19.02
C GLU A 219 4.21 6.74 18.95
N LYS A 220 3.79 6.04 17.89
CA LYS A 220 4.17 4.62 17.67
C LYS A 220 5.68 4.45 17.58
N HIS A 221 6.34 5.31 16.81
CA HIS A 221 7.79 5.27 16.66
C HIS A 221 8.51 5.50 18.00
N HIS A 222 8.13 6.56 18.71
CA HIS A 222 8.68 6.88 20.02
C HIS A 222 8.48 5.75 21.02
N GLN A 223 7.29 5.12 21.04
CA GLN A 223 7.03 3.99 21.94
C GLN A 223 7.82 2.73 21.61
N LEU A 224 8.05 2.46 20.33
CA LEU A 224 8.94 1.37 19.92
C LEU A 224 10.37 1.62 20.39
N GLN A 225 10.87 2.85 20.26
CA GLN A 225 12.21 3.21 20.69
C GLN A 225 12.35 3.18 22.23
N SER A 226 11.34 3.66 22.96
CA SER A 226 11.41 3.81 24.42
C SER A 226 11.15 2.50 25.18
N SER A 227 10.24 1.67 24.66
CA SER A 227 9.69 0.52 25.39
C SER A 227 9.68 -0.79 24.61
N GLY A 228 10.05 -0.77 23.33
CA GLY A 228 9.90 -1.91 22.44
C GLY A 228 8.44 -2.23 22.11
N ARG A 229 7.49 -1.34 22.43
CA ARG A 229 6.05 -1.54 22.21
C ARG A 229 5.47 -0.53 21.22
N LEU A 230 4.60 -1.00 20.32
CA LEU A 230 3.93 -0.17 19.31
C LEU A 230 2.92 0.81 19.94
N CYS A 231 2.47 0.53 21.16
CA CYS A 231 1.56 1.38 21.91
C CYS A 231 1.68 1.09 23.42
N HIS A 232 1.16 2.02 24.22
CA HIS A 232 1.10 1.89 25.68
C HIS A 232 0.37 0.63 26.14
N THR A 233 -0.77 0.34 25.50
CA THR A 233 -1.62 -0.80 25.82
C THR A 233 -2.04 -1.49 24.53
N GLU A 234 -1.80 -2.80 24.45
CA GLU A 234 -2.35 -3.60 23.37
C GLU A 234 -3.87 -3.67 23.48
N VAL A 235 -4.53 -3.40 22.37
CA VAL A 235 -6.00 -3.29 22.31
C VAL A 235 -6.50 -4.06 21.11
N GLN A 236 -7.75 -4.54 21.21
CA GLN A 236 -8.45 -5.14 20.09
C GLN A 236 -9.83 -4.49 19.92
N TYR A 237 -10.04 -3.84 18.77
CA TYR A 237 -11.32 -3.20 18.46
C TYR A 237 -12.19 -4.04 17.53
N ARG A 238 -11.58 -5.00 16.82
CA ARG A 238 -12.28 -5.86 15.85
C ARG A 238 -11.54 -7.18 15.69
N MET A 239 -12.30 -8.27 15.54
CA MET A 239 -11.76 -9.58 15.17
C MET A 239 -11.13 -9.57 13.77
N SER A 240 -10.00 -10.24 13.61
CA SER A 240 -9.38 -10.51 12.31
C SER A 240 -10.04 -11.71 11.61
N TYR A 241 -9.56 -12.02 10.41
CA TYR A 241 -9.83 -13.26 9.71
C TYR A 241 -8.55 -13.73 9.02
N THR A 242 -8.46 -15.05 8.81
CA THR A 242 -7.54 -15.65 7.85
C THR A 242 -8.31 -15.89 6.54
N TYR A 243 -7.71 -15.56 5.40
CA TYR A 243 -8.34 -15.77 4.09
C TYR A 243 -8.41 -17.26 3.76
N ASP A 244 -9.61 -17.79 3.60
CA ASP A 244 -9.85 -19.16 3.12
C ASP A 244 -9.75 -19.24 1.60
N TRP A 245 -8.66 -19.81 1.10
CA TRP A 245 -8.39 -20.03 -0.32
C TRP A 245 -9.06 -21.29 -0.90
N SER A 246 -9.64 -22.15 -0.06
CA SER A 246 -10.28 -23.40 -0.51
C SER A 246 -11.69 -23.19 -1.07
N GLY A 247 -12.33 -22.08 -0.69
CA GLY A 247 -13.68 -21.71 -1.08
C GLY A 247 -13.73 -20.57 -2.12
N PRO A 248 -14.95 -20.20 -2.56
CA PRO A 248 -15.10 -19.03 -3.40
C PRO A 248 -14.68 -17.75 -2.65
N PRO A 249 -14.10 -16.75 -3.33
CA PRO A 249 -13.68 -15.49 -2.72
C PRO A 249 -14.73 -14.82 -1.84
N SER A 250 -16.00 -14.92 -2.20
CA SER A 250 -17.12 -14.33 -1.43
C SER A 250 -17.28 -14.93 -0.02
N LYS A 251 -16.67 -16.09 0.26
CA LYS A 251 -16.68 -16.79 1.56
C LYS A 251 -15.33 -16.77 2.29
N CYS A 252 -14.31 -16.12 1.73
CA CYS A 252 -12.93 -16.11 2.25
C CYS A 252 -12.77 -15.71 3.72
N CYS A 253 -13.59 -14.77 4.17
CA CYS A 253 -13.17 -13.81 5.19
C CYS A 253 -14.08 -13.86 6.42
N THR A 254 -14.25 -15.07 6.96
CA THR A 254 -15.04 -15.30 8.18
C THR A 254 -14.24 -14.90 9.40
N ARG A 255 -14.70 -13.89 10.15
CA ARG A 255 -13.99 -13.37 11.33
C ARG A 255 -14.11 -14.35 12.48
N LYS A 256 -12.97 -14.91 12.89
CA LYS A 256 -12.86 -15.88 13.98
C LYS A 256 -11.64 -15.64 14.87
N GLU A 257 -10.71 -14.79 14.47
CA GLU A 257 -9.40 -14.65 15.10
C GLU A 257 -9.24 -13.33 15.85
N GLY A 258 -8.47 -13.39 16.95
CA GLY A 258 -8.11 -12.27 17.81
C GLY A 258 -7.07 -11.34 17.17
N VAL A 259 -6.43 -10.52 18.00
CA VAL A 259 -5.15 -9.92 17.67
C VAL A 259 -4.16 -11.06 17.33
N PRO A 260 -3.41 -10.98 16.22
CA PRO A 260 -2.36 -11.95 15.92
C PRO A 260 -1.30 -11.99 17.05
#